data_AF-A0A7V3RXW6-F1
#
_entry.id   AF-A0A7V3RXW6-F1
#
_cell.length_a   1.000
_cell.length_b   1.000
_cell.length_c   1.000
_cell.angle_alpha   90.00
_cell.angle_beta   90.00
_cell.angle_gamma   90.00
#
_symmetry.space_group_name_H-M   'P 1'
#
loop_
_entity.id
_entity.type
_entity.pdbx_description
1 polymer ?
#
loop_
_entity_poly.entity_id
_entity_poly.type
_entity_poly.pdbx_seq_one_letter_code
_entity_poly.pdbx_strand_id
1 'polypeptide(L)'
;MPEFLAAFLARTSFRLVRYWVLNRSDQAMARRLKMVRRLVYAVSGDEFLRDALGEAVRIFEEGGWATETIREMLREADREYAVAVLKSVFRKD
;
A
#
# COMPACT_ATOMS: atom_id res chain seq x y z
N MET A 1 -10.17 -0.97 18.42
CA MET A 1 -10.11 0.37 17.81
C MET A 1 -11.49 0.69 17.23
N PRO A 2 -12.05 1.89 17.43
CA PRO A 2 -13.38 2.21 16.92
C PRO A 2 -13.46 2.13 15.39
N GLU A 3 -14.55 1.60 14.82
CA GLU A 3 -14.72 1.41 13.37
C GLU A 3 -14.57 2.71 12.57
N PHE A 4 -15.04 3.83 13.11
CA PHE A 4 -14.91 5.15 12.48
C PHE A 4 -13.44 5.58 12.33
N LEU A 5 -12.60 5.20 13.29
CA LEU A 5 -11.17 5.51 13.32
C LEU A 5 -10.41 4.66 12.30
N ALA A 6 -10.76 3.38 12.19
CA ALA A 6 -10.24 2.50 11.15
C ALA A 6 -10.61 3.00 9.74
N ALA A 7 -11.87 3.39 9.52
CA ALA A 7 -12.34 3.93 8.24
C ALA A 7 -11.67 5.27 7.88
N PHE A 8 -11.49 6.16 8.87
CA PHE A 8 -10.80 7.44 8.67
C PHE A 8 -9.31 7.24 8.36
N LEU A 9 -8.63 6.36 9.09
CA LEU A 9 -7.24 6.00 8.86
C LEU A 9 -7.07 5.38 7.47
N ALA A 10 -7.95 4.47 7.09
CA ALA A 10 -7.93 3.80 5.78
C ALA A 10 -8.17 4.79 4.63
N ARG A 11 -9.07 5.76 4.79
CA ARG A 11 -9.30 6.83 3.81
C ARG A 11 -8.07 7.74 3.66
N THR A 12 -7.43 8.06 4.77
CA THR A 12 -6.28 8.99 4.79
C THR A 12 -5.01 8.30 4.29
N SER A 13 -4.78 7.05 4.70
CA SER A 13 -3.66 6.22 4.25
C SER A 13 -3.77 5.93 2.76
N PHE A 14 -4.96 5.61 2.23
CA PHE A 14 -5.16 5.41 0.80
C PHE A 14 -4.80 6.66 -0.02
N ARG A 15 -5.26 7.85 0.41
CA ARG A 15 -4.90 9.11 -0.27
C ARG A 15 -3.40 9.40 -0.24
N LEU A 16 -2.77 9.17 0.91
CA LEU A 16 -1.33 9.35 1.07
C LEU A 16 -0.55 8.37 0.18
N VAL A 17 -0.89 7.08 0.22
CA VAL A 17 -0.25 6.04 -0.61
C VAL A 17 -0.43 6.35 -2.10
N ARG A 18 -1.66 6.68 -2.52
CA ARG A 18 -1.95 7.08 -3.92
C ARG A 18 -1.12 8.29 -4.34
N TYR A 19 -1.09 9.35 -3.53
CA TYR A 19 -0.28 10.53 -3.83
C TYR A 19 1.20 10.16 -3.98
N TRP A 20 1.71 9.30 -3.11
CA TRP A 20 3.11 8.91 -3.13
C TRP A 20 3.47 8.07 -4.34
N VAL A 21 2.68 7.05 -4.66
CA VAL A 21 2.94 6.16 -5.80
C VAL A 21 2.84 6.92 -7.13
N LEU A 22 1.94 7.90 -7.24
CA LEU A 22 1.76 8.68 -8.46
C LEU A 22 2.78 9.81 -8.65
N ASN A 23 3.36 10.36 -7.57
CA ASN A 23 4.21 11.55 -7.63
C ASN A 23 5.68 11.29 -7.27
N ARG A 24 6.09 10.04 -7.05
CA ARG A 24 7.48 9.68 -6.72
C ARG A 24 8.05 8.71 -7.73
N SER A 25 9.36 8.79 -7.93
CA SER A 25 10.08 7.82 -8.74
C SER A 25 10.07 6.44 -8.10
N ASP A 26 10.22 5.40 -8.93
CA ASP A 26 10.19 4.01 -8.49
C ASP A 26 11.24 3.72 -7.41
N GLN A 27 12.47 4.20 -7.60
CA GLN A 27 13.54 4.11 -6.60
C GLN A 27 13.21 4.82 -5.27
N ALA A 28 12.45 5.92 -5.31
CA ALA A 28 12.02 6.59 -4.09
C ALA A 28 10.94 5.76 -3.37
N MET A 29 10.04 5.13 -4.11
CA MET A 29 9.05 4.22 -3.52
C MET A 29 9.67 2.95 -2.96
N ALA A 30 10.56 2.29 -3.69
CA ALA A 30 11.28 1.11 -3.21
C ALA A 30 11.99 1.38 -1.88
N ARG A 31 12.72 2.50 -1.77
CA ARG A 31 13.40 2.90 -0.52
C ARG A 31 12.43 3.05 0.65
N ARG A 32 11.26 3.63 0.41
CA ARG A 32 10.27 3.82 1.47
C ARG A 32 9.55 2.53 1.84
N LEU A 33 9.20 1.70 0.87
CA LEU A 33 8.63 0.38 1.13
C LEU A 33 9.60 -0.49 1.94
N LYS A 34 10.92 -0.40 1.69
CA LYS A 34 11.93 -1.05 2.54
C LYS A 34 11.88 -0.55 3.99
N MET A 35 11.72 0.75 4.22
CA MET A 35 11.56 1.30 5.58
C MET A 35 10.26 0.82 6.23
N VAL A 36 9.14 0.86 5.51
CA VAL A 36 7.84 0.36 6.00
C VAL A 36 7.92 -1.12 6.35
N ARG A 37 8.53 -1.95 5.49
CA ARG A 37 8.75 -3.38 5.74
C ARG A 37 9.53 -3.62 7.03
N ARG A 38 10.61 -2.86 7.27
CA ARG A 38 11.39 -2.97 8.51
C ARG A 38 10.56 -2.60 9.74
N LEU A 39 9.78 -1.52 9.65
CA LEU A 39 8.92 -1.07 10.76
C LEU A 39 7.78 -2.04 11.03
N VAL A 40 7.09 -2.51 9.99
CA VAL A 40 6.00 -3.49 10.11
C VAL A 40 6.51 -4.77 10.74
N TYR A 41 7.62 -5.34 10.24
CA TYR A 41 8.20 -6.54 10.84
C TYR A 41 8.62 -6.34 12.30
N ALA A 42 9.26 -5.20 12.62
CA ALA A 42 9.66 -4.90 14.00
C ALA A 42 8.48 -4.76 14.96
N VAL A 43 7.30 -4.36 14.47
CA VAL A 43 6.10 -4.13 15.28
C VAL A 43 5.17 -5.34 15.34
N SER A 44 4.93 -6.02 14.22
CA SER A 44 3.94 -7.10 14.13
C SER A 44 4.54 -8.51 14.22
N GLY A 45 5.81 -8.69 13.84
CA GLY A 45 6.40 -10.03 13.67
C GLY A 45 5.76 -10.88 12.57
N ASP A 46 4.89 -10.29 11.74
CA ASP A 46 4.08 -11.01 10.74
C ASP A 46 4.90 -11.28 9.46
N GLU A 47 5.17 -12.55 9.18
CA GLU A 47 5.91 -13.00 8.00
C GLU A 47 5.14 -12.77 6.69
N PHE A 48 3.82 -12.95 6.70
CA PHE A 48 2.98 -12.73 5.52
C PHE A 48 3.03 -11.26 5.08
N LEU A 49 2.90 -10.32 6.03
CA LEU A 49 3.03 -8.89 5.74
C LEU A 49 4.44 -8.51 5.27
N ARG A 50 5.47 -9.15 5.84
CA ARG A 50 6.86 -8.93 5.43
C ARG A 50 7.11 -9.37 3.99
N ASP A 51 6.49 -10.46 3.56
CA ASP A 51 6.67 -11.03 2.23
C ASP A 51 5.88 -10.23 1.19
N ALA A 52 4.62 -9.89 1.47
CA ALA A 52 3.83 -9.01 0.62
C ALA A 52 4.51 -7.65 0.38
N LEU A 53 5.07 -7.04 1.45
CA LEU A 53 5.86 -5.81 1.30
C LEU A 53 7.18 -6.04 0.56
N GLY A 54 7.78 -7.23 0.67
CA GLY A 54 8.98 -7.61 -0.06
C GLY A 54 8.74 -7.75 -1.57
N GLU A 55 7.58 -8.26 -1.97
CA GLU A 55 7.15 -8.31 -3.36
C GLU A 55 6.87 -6.91 -3.92
N ALA A 56 6.16 -6.06 -3.17
CA ALA A 56 5.96 -4.67 -3.54
C ALA A 56 7.29 -3.91 -3.72
N VAL A 57 8.27 -4.14 -2.83
CA VAL A 57 9.62 -3.56 -2.97
C VAL A 57 10.25 -3.98 -4.30
N ARG A 58 10.23 -5.28 -4.63
CA ARG A 58 10.82 -5.80 -5.87
C ARG A 58 10.21 -5.14 -7.11
N ILE A 59 8.89 -5.03 -7.16
CA ILE A 59 8.19 -4.37 -8.27
C ILE A 59 8.70 -2.93 -8.47
N PHE A 60 8.84 -2.15 -7.39
CA PHE A 60 9.35 -0.78 -7.49
C PHE A 60 10.88 -0.67 -7.65
N GLU A 61 11.64 -1.74 -7.42
CA GLU A 61 13.08 -1.76 -7.71
C GLU A 61 13.35 -2.10 -9.18
N GLU A 62 12.59 -3.05 -9.73
CA GLU A 62 12.64 -3.43 -11.15
C GLU A 62 12.06 -2.31 -12.02
N GLY A 63 11.02 -1.63 -11.55
CA GLY A 63 10.41 -0.51 -12.25
C GLY A 63 9.74 -0.91 -13.57
N GLY A 64 9.55 0.07 -14.45
CA GLY A 64 9.09 -0.18 -15.82
C GLY A 64 7.60 -0.49 -15.90
N TRP A 65 7.24 -1.51 -16.68
CA TRP A 65 5.83 -1.80 -17.00
C TRP A 65 5.00 -2.13 -15.75
N ALA A 66 5.54 -2.93 -14.82
CA ALA A 66 4.82 -3.35 -13.62
C ALA A 66 4.48 -2.16 -12.70
N THR A 67 5.38 -1.19 -12.54
CA THR A 67 5.11 0.01 -11.74
C THR A 67 4.12 0.94 -12.45
N GLU A 68 4.17 1.03 -13.78
CA GLU A 68 3.21 1.82 -14.54
C GLU A 68 1.81 1.23 -14.51
N THR A 69 1.66 -0.10 -14.60
CA THR A 69 0.36 -0.77 -14.39
C THR A 69 -0.22 -0.47 -13.01
N ILE A 70 0.60 -0.51 -11.95
CA ILE A 70 0.15 -0.12 -10.60
C ILE A 70 -0.30 1.35 -10.57
N ARG A 71 0.42 2.25 -11.23
CA ARG A 71 0.06 3.67 -11.30
C ARG A 71 -1.22 3.89 -12.08
N GLU A 72 -1.42 3.21 -13.21
CA GLU A 72 -2.65 3.25 -14.00
C GLU A 72 -3.84 2.76 -13.17
N MET A 73 -3.71 1.59 -12.54
CA MET A 73 -4.72 1.07 -11.62
C MET A 73 -5.04 2.07 -10.51
N LEU A 74 -4.04 2.77 -9.96
CA LEU A 74 -4.25 3.81 -8.94
C LEU A 74 -4.80 5.13 -9.49
N ARG A 75 -4.61 5.45 -10.77
CA ARG A 75 -5.25 6.60 -11.43
C ARG A 75 -6.74 6.33 -11.63
N GLU A 76 -7.08 5.12 -12.08
CA GLU A 76 -8.44 4.67 -12.36
C GLU A 76 -9.21 4.24 -11.10
N ALA A 77 -8.51 3.87 -10.03
CA ALA A 77 -9.14 3.50 -8.77
C ALA A 77 -9.96 4.67 -8.22
N ASP A 78 -11.29 4.49 -8.24
CA ASP A 78 -12.20 5.39 -7.57
C ASP A 78 -12.22 5.11 -6.06
N ARG A 79 -12.56 6.13 -5.28
CA ARG A 79 -12.57 6.07 -3.82
C ARG A 79 -13.49 4.96 -3.29
N GLU A 80 -14.56 4.63 -4.01
CA GLU A 80 -15.48 3.54 -3.66
C GLU A 80 -14.81 2.17 -3.75
N TYR A 81 -13.99 1.93 -4.77
CA TYR A 81 -13.24 0.68 -4.93
C TYR A 81 -12.24 0.47 -3.79
N ALA A 82 -11.53 1.53 -3.39
CA ALA A 82 -10.60 1.47 -2.27
C ALA A 82 -11.30 1.14 -0.94
N VAL A 83 -12.48 1.73 -0.69
CA VAL A 83 -13.29 1.44 0.50
C VAL A 83 -13.81 -0.01 0.46
N ALA A 84 -14.19 -0.52 -0.71
CA ALA A 84 -14.64 -1.91 -0.87
C ALA A 84 -13.52 -2.92 -0.56
N VAL A 85 -12.31 -2.70 -1.08
CA VAL A 85 -11.13 -3.55 -0.79
C VAL A 85 -10.75 -3.49 0.68
N LEU A 86 -10.75 -2.30 1.29
CA LEU A 86 -10.45 -2.18 2.71
C LEU A 86 -11.51 -2.90 3.57
N LYS A 87 -12.80 -2.77 3.23
CA LYS A 87 -13.87 -3.50 3.91
C LYS A 87 -13.74 -5.02 3.75
N SER A 88 -13.31 -5.53 2.60
CA SER A 88 -13.13 -6.97 2.41
C SER A 88 -11.91 -7.52 3.16
N VAL A 89 -10.85 -6.73 3.30
CA VAL A 89 -9.66 -7.12 4.09
C VAL A 89 -9.91 -7.07 5.60
N PHE A 90 -10.73 -6.12 6.07
CA PHE A 90 -11.06 -5.96 7.50
C PHE A 90 -12.29 -6.77 7.96
N ARG A 91 -13.12 -7.29 7.05
CA ARG A 91 -14.02 -8.41 7.35
C ARG A 91 -13.17 -9.69 7.38
N LYS A 92 -12.44 -9.89 8.48
CA LYS A 92 -12.14 -11.25 8.92
C LYS A 92 -13.33 -11.70 9.76
N ASP A 93 -13.96 -12.79 9.33
CA ASP A 93 -14.85 -13.59 10.17
C ASP A 93 -14.14 -14.02 11.47
#